data_AF-A0AAE1JR14-F1
#
_entry.id   AF-A0AAE1JR14-F1
#
_cell.length_a   1.000
_cell.length_b   1.000
_cell.length_c   1.000
_cell.angle_alpha   90.00
_cell.angle_beta   90.00
_cell.angle_gamma   90.00
#
_symmetry.space_group_name_H-M   'P 1'
#
loop_
_entity.id
_entity.type
_entity.pdbx_description
1 polymer ?
#
loop_
_entity_poly.entity_id
_entity_poly.type
_entity_poly.pdbx_seq_one_letter_code
_entity_poly.pdbx_strand_id
1 'polypeptide(L)'
;MLTFLFARLSSSSLPCRRTTQLGFLHQHASLISYSFSSVSKLSQSNQPKKDRDGYFSFTVSYLMNSLGMSTEVATKLSKRFKLKDPDQPDSVLNLLRSYGFSDPQISKIVGCYPQVLLANLEHNLLPRLRFVQSIGFAASEIPELFSFNPSLLILSLEKRIIPHYEVLKSVLDDDGKGRKCLKGSIWRIRSYDVKNVVPNIKVLRDEGVPQSSVYSLLYRRANVAFMNRSSFFEYVKFVKETGIEPSKAAFVEALIVVTQLSKSTWELKLDIFERCGWSRDVTLLAFSKYPNLMGMSEKKITSIMKFLIDEMGLRLEDIAGCPKILSYSMKQRIVPRWSVVKILKRKGLIKESVSLNTVIIISEKKFLDSFVFKFREKVPRLLEIYRGELGYFPEVRA
;
A
#
# COMPACT_ATOMS: atom_id res chain seq x y z
N MET A 1 -14.16 13.41 -23.66
CA MET A 1 -14.81 14.09 -22.51
C MET A 1 -13.99 13.95 -21.22
N LEU A 2 -13.48 12.75 -20.89
CA LEU A 2 -12.66 12.48 -19.68
C LEU A 2 -11.30 13.22 -19.62
N THR A 3 -10.67 13.53 -20.76
CA THR A 3 -9.43 14.33 -20.85
C THR A 3 -9.58 15.79 -20.40
N PHE A 4 -10.79 16.36 -20.49
CA PHE A 4 -11.05 17.76 -20.10
C PHE A 4 -11.24 17.94 -18.59
N LEU A 5 -11.62 16.89 -17.85
CA LEU A 5 -11.85 16.98 -16.40
C LEU A 5 -10.53 16.98 -15.61
N PHE A 6 -9.51 16.26 -16.08
CA PHE A 6 -8.16 16.38 -15.52
C PHE A 6 -7.51 17.75 -15.78
N ALA A 7 -8.01 18.53 -16.74
CA ALA A 7 -7.60 19.92 -16.92
C ALA A 7 -8.23 20.84 -15.86
N ARG A 8 -9.44 20.55 -15.33
CA ARG A 8 -10.05 21.33 -14.23
C ARG A 8 -9.44 21.06 -12.87
N LEU A 9 -8.96 19.84 -12.63
CA LEU A 9 -8.16 19.50 -11.46
C LEU A 9 -6.83 20.30 -11.35
N SER A 10 -6.42 21.03 -12.41
CA SER A 10 -5.16 21.79 -12.47
C SER A 10 -5.19 23.16 -11.79
N SER A 11 -6.37 23.72 -11.45
CA SER A 11 -6.46 25.08 -10.89
C SER A 11 -6.52 25.13 -9.35
N SER A 12 -6.54 23.98 -8.67
CA SER A 12 -6.71 23.91 -7.21
C SER A 12 -5.50 23.34 -6.44
N SER A 13 -4.42 22.99 -7.13
CA SER A 13 -3.15 22.65 -6.47
C SER A 13 -2.45 23.92 -6.00
N LEU A 14 -2.58 24.23 -4.71
CA LEU A 14 -1.73 25.23 -4.07
C LEU A 14 -0.25 24.85 -4.23
N PRO A 15 0.65 25.82 -4.47
CA PRO A 15 2.05 25.57 -4.71
C PRO A 15 2.72 25.08 -3.44
N CYS A 16 3.18 23.83 -3.45
CA CYS A 16 4.21 23.38 -2.52
C CYS A 16 5.47 24.20 -2.82
N ARG A 17 5.78 25.19 -1.96
CA ARG A 17 6.98 26.03 -2.12
C ARG A 17 8.21 25.13 -2.24
N ARG A 18 8.81 25.18 -3.43
CA ARG A 18 10.12 24.62 -3.75
C ARG A 18 11.17 25.36 -2.92
N THR A 19 11.97 24.61 -2.17
CA THR A 19 13.39 24.93 -1.98
C THR A 19 14.21 23.94 -2.80
N THR A 20 15.31 24.45 -3.31
CA THR A 20 15.94 24.13 -4.59
C THR A 20 16.69 22.78 -4.64
N GLN A 21 16.61 22.19 -5.83
CA GLN A 21 17.36 21.09 -6.47
C GLN A 21 18.53 20.43 -5.70
N LEU A 22 18.43 19.09 -5.52
CA LEU A 22 19.31 18.11 -6.16
C LEU A 22 18.79 16.67 -5.95
N GLY A 23 18.64 15.92 -7.04
CA GLY A 23 18.70 14.46 -7.07
C GLY A 23 17.46 13.65 -6.66
N PHE A 24 16.72 13.19 -7.67
CA PHE A 24 15.86 11.99 -7.72
C PHE A 24 15.66 11.16 -6.44
N LEU A 25 14.40 10.98 -6.04
CA LEU A 25 13.83 9.69 -5.65
C LEU A 25 12.30 9.75 -5.75
N HIS A 26 11.75 9.09 -6.77
CA HIS A 26 10.35 8.67 -6.81
C HIS A 26 10.07 7.78 -5.59
N GLN A 27 9.18 8.20 -4.69
CA GLN A 27 8.66 7.30 -3.65
C GLN A 27 7.23 6.89 -4.00
N HIS A 28 7.17 5.81 -4.79
CA HIS A 28 6.01 4.94 -4.84
C HIS A 28 5.68 4.45 -3.43
N ALA A 29 4.44 4.64 -3.00
CA ALA A 29 3.88 3.98 -1.82
C ALA A 29 3.56 2.51 -2.14
N SER A 30 4.60 1.72 -2.42
CA SER A 30 4.57 0.29 -2.20
C SER A 30 4.89 0.03 -0.74
N LEU A 31 4.10 -0.81 -0.08
CA LEU A 31 4.34 -1.34 1.26
C LEU A 31 5.80 -1.81 1.36
N ILE A 32 6.67 -1.03 2.00
CA ILE A 32 7.90 -1.57 2.56
C ILE A 32 7.48 -2.15 3.91
N SER A 33 7.09 -3.43 3.90
CA SER A 33 7.45 -4.29 5.02
C SER A 33 8.96 -4.15 5.16
N TYR A 34 9.44 -3.58 6.26
CA TYR A 34 10.85 -3.75 6.62
C TYR A 34 11.01 -5.22 7.01
N SER A 35 11.16 -6.09 6.00
CA SER A 35 11.73 -7.41 6.20
C SER A 35 13.20 -7.18 6.54
N PHE A 36 13.57 -7.40 7.79
CA PHE A 36 14.97 -7.62 8.14
C PHE A 36 15.38 -8.96 7.55
N SER A 37 15.81 -8.96 6.28
CA SER A 37 16.58 -10.07 5.75
C SER A 37 18.01 -9.89 6.22
N SER A 38 18.48 -10.82 7.06
CA SER A 38 19.89 -11.04 7.35
C SER A 38 20.63 -11.28 6.04
N VAL A 39 21.53 -10.38 5.67
CA VAL A 39 22.42 -10.55 4.52
C VAL A 39 23.87 -10.37 4.97
N SER A 40 24.62 -11.43 4.71
CA SER A 40 26.05 -11.63 4.87
C SER A 40 26.89 -10.61 4.11
N LYS A 41 28.05 -10.29 4.71
CA LYS A 41 29.15 -9.42 4.23
C LYS A 41 29.42 -9.51 2.72
N LEU A 42 29.53 -8.36 2.05
CA LEU A 42 30.80 -7.90 1.45
C LEU A 42 30.80 -6.39 1.15
N SER A 43 31.97 -5.81 1.39
CA SER A 43 32.44 -4.43 1.52
C SER A 43 32.29 -3.45 0.34
N GLN A 44 32.01 -2.18 0.64
CA GLN A 44 33.02 -1.10 0.75
C GLN A 44 32.42 0.09 1.52
N SER A 45 33.09 0.47 2.61
CA SER A 45 32.60 1.39 3.64
C SER A 45 32.97 2.84 3.35
N ASN A 46 31.98 3.73 3.29
CA ASN A 46 32.18 5.13 3.66
C ASN A 46 32.04 5.24 5.19
N GLN A 47 33.15 5.23 5.91
CA GLN A 47 33.16 5.39 7.37
C GLN A 47 32.58 6.76 7.75
N PRO A 48 31.63 6.84 8.71
CA PRO A 48 31.08 8.11 9.16
C PRO A 48 32.13 8.94 9.94
N LYS A 49 32.10 10.26 9.75
CA LYS A 49 32.99 11.22 10.43
C LYS A 49 32.84 11.11 11.95
N LYS A 50 33.92 10.67 12.59
CA LYS A 50 34.16 10.76 14.03
C LYS A 50 34.41 12.23 14.41
N ASP A 51 34.08 12.64 15.64
CA ASP A 51 34.38 13.98 16.12
C ASP A 51 35.91 14.21 16.23
N ARG A 52 36.35 15.43 16.58
CA ARG A 52 37.79 15.82 16.62
C ARG A 52 38.67 14.86 17.43
N ASP A 53 38.08 14.09 18.35
CA ASP A 53 38.75 13.14 19.24
C ASP A 53 38.56 11.66 18.84
N GLY A 54 37.95 11.35 17.69
CA GLY A 54 37.80 9.98 17.20
C GLY A 54 36.59 9.20 17.75
N TYR A 55 35.76 9.80 18.60
CA TYR A 55 34.58 9.20 19.20
C TYR A 55 33.27 9.60 18.49
N PHE A 56 32.26 8.75 18.61
CA PHE A 56 30.90 9.08 18.19
C PHE A 56 30.23 10.01 19.19
N SER A 57 29.45 11.00 18.72
CA SER A 57 28.64 11.84 19.61
C SER A 57 27.76 11.00 20.52
N PHE A 58 27.47 11.48 21.75
CA PHE A 58 26.64 10.77 22.73
C PHE A 58 25.35 10.20 22.13
N THR A 59 24.64 10.99 21.32
CA THR A 59 23.41 10.56 20.64
C THR A 59 23.61 9.34 19.73
N VAL A 60 24.73 9.26 19.01
CA VAL A 60 25.03 8.12 18.13
C VAL A 60 25.30 6.88 18.96
N SER A 61 26.17 6.99 19.97
CA SER A 61 26.48 5.88 20.88
C SER A 61 25.24 5.37 21.60
N TYR A 62 24.37 6.27 22.07
CA TYR A 62 23.11 5.92 22.73
C TYR A 62 22.18 5.14 21.78
N LEU A 63 21.96 5.61 20.56
CA LEU A 63 21.10 4.92 19.58
C LEU A 63 21.64 3.53 19.20
N MET A 64 22.96 3.36 19.15
CA MET A 64 23.58 2.06 18.88
C MET A 64 23.42 1.11 20.05
N ASN A 65 23.77 1.55 21.26
CA ASN A 65 23.83 0.68 22.42
C ASN A 65 22.44 0.35 22.98
N SER A 66 21.55 1.34 23.06
CA SER A 66 20.24 1.17 23.70
C SER A 66 19.15 0.66 22.74
N LEU A 67 19.32 0.87 21.43
CA LEU A 67 18.31 0.53 20.41
C LEU A 67 18.83 -0.39 19.29
N GLY A 68 20.09 -0.83 19.37
CA GLY A 68 20.68 -1.76 18.40
C GLY A 68 20.76 -1.20 16.98
N MET A 69 20.76 0.12 16.80
CA MET A 69 20.80 0.72 15.47
C MET A 69 22.19 0.59 14.84
N SER A 70 22.25 0.46 13.51
CA SER A 70 23.53 0.53 12.81
C SER A 70 24.15 1.92 12.94
N THR A 71 25.48 1.99 12.88
CA THR A 71 26.24 3.24 12.93
C THR A 71 25.75 4.25 11.88
N GLU A 72 25.42 3.78 10.68
CA GLU A 72 24.93 4.63 9.59
C GLU A 72 23.58 5.27 9.92
N VAL A 73 22.63 4.48 10.46
CA VAL A 73 21.31 4.96 10.84
C VAL A 73 21.41 5.91 12.03
N ALA A 74 22.16 5.53 13.06
CA ALA A 74 22.38 6.35 14.25
C ALA A 74 23.02 7.71 13.90
N THR A 75 24.05 7.71 13.04
CA THR A 75 24.71 8.94 12.56
C THR A 75 23.78 9.82 11.75
N LYS A 76 22.89 9.23 10.94
CA LYS A 76 21.89 9.99 10.18
C LYS A 76 20.85 10.63 11.10
N LEU A 77 20.38 9.89 12.10
CA LEU A 77 19.36 10.37 13.04
C LEU A 77 19.91 11.45 13.98
N SER A 78 21.15 11.32 14.46
CA SER A 78 21.79 12.30 15.36
C SER A 78 21.99 13.70 14.75
N LYS A 79 21.75 13.87 13.45
CA LYS A 79 21.69 15.18 12.77
C LYS A 79 20.34 15.88 12.94
N ARG A 80 19.28 15.14 13.28
CA ARG A 80 17.90 15.65 13.40
C ARG A 80 17.54 16.09 14.82
N PHE A 81 18.27 15.59 15.81
CA PHE A 81 18.06 15.86 17.23
C PHE A 81 19.36 15.60 17.99
N LYS A 82 19.45 16.11 19.22
CA LYS A 82 20.57 15.86 20.13
C LYS A 82 20.03 15.43 21.49
N LEU A 83 20.61 14.38 22.05
CA LEU A 83 20.44 13.97 23.43
C LEU A 83 21.53 14.63 24.27
N LYS A 84 21.16 15.09 25.47
CA LYS A 84 22.10 15.68 26.43
C LYS A 84 22.63 14.61 27.40
N ASP A 85 21.72 13.78 27.89
CA ASP A 85 21.90 12.77 28.92
C ASP A 85 21.00 11.55 28.61
N PRO A 86 21.20 10.40 29.30
CA PRO A 86 20.38 9.21 29.11
C PRO A 86 19.05 9.24 29.87
N ASP A 87 18.85 10.12 30.86
CA ASP A 87 17.76 10.04 31.82
C ASP A 87 16.38 10.16 31.16
N GLN A 88 16.21 11.19 30.33
CA GLN A 88 14.97 11.42 29.59
C GLN A 88 14.67 10.32 28.56
N PRO A 89 15.60 9.94 27.66
CA PRO A 89 15.33 8.88 26.69
C PRO A 89 15.14 7.52 27.37
N ASP A 90 15.88 7.17 28.42
CA ASP A 90 15.69 5.92 29.16
C ASP A 90 14.31 5.85 29.80
N SER A 91 13.84 6.96 30.38
CA SER A 91 12.48 7.07 30.91
C SER A 91 11.42 6.81 29.83
N VAL A 92 11.62 7.35 28.61
CA VAL A 92 10.74 7.08 27.46
C VAL A 92 10.79 5.61 27.06
N LEU A 93 11.98 5.01 26.97
CA LEU A 93 12.13 3.60 26.60
C LEU A 93 11.45 2.68 27.62
N ASN A 94 11.64 2.95 28.91
CA ASN A 94 11.04 2.17 30.00
C ASN A 94 9.51 2.29 30.00
N LEU A 95 8.97 3.48 29.74
CA LEU A 95 7.52 3.67 29.58
C LEU A 95 6.97 2.89 28.39
N LEU A 96 7.63 2.93 27.22
CA LEU A 96 7.17 2.15 26.06
C LEU A 96 7.22 0.64 26.34
N ARG A 97 8.30 0.16 26.99
CA ARG A 97 8.41 -1.26 27.38
C ARG A 97 7.35 -1.68 28.37
N SER A 98 6.96 -0.82 29.33
CA SER A 98 5.88 -1.13 30.28
C SER A 98 4.50 -1.24 29.62
N TYR A 99 4.32 -0.62 28.43
CA TYR A 99 3.16 -0.80 27.57
C TYR A 99 3.31 -1.97 26.57
N GLY A 100 4.33 -2.82 26.73
CA GLY A 100 4.53 -4.04 25.95
C GLY A 100 5.21 -3.84 24.59
N PHE A 101 5.84 -2.68 24.34
CA PHE A 101 6.60 -2.47 23.12
C PHE A 101 7.91 -3.25 23.15
N SER A 102 8.19 -3.99 22.07
CA SER A 102 9.48 -4.65 21.87
C SER A 102 10.55 -3.69 21.36
N ASP A 103 11.82 -3.98 21.62
CA ASP A 103 12.93 -3.14 21.15
C ASP A 103 12.91 -2.88 19.64
N PRO A 104 12.64 -3.87 18.74
CA PRO A 104 12.51 -3.59 17.31
C PRO A 104 11.40 -2.58 16.96
N GLN A 105 10.27 -2.62 17.68
CA GLN A 105 9.17 -1.67 17.49
C GLN A 105 9.58 -0.27 17.94
N ILE A 106 10.24 -0.16 19.09
CA ILE A 106 10.78 1.11 19.60
C ILE A 106 11.81 1.67 18.63
N SER A 107 12.77 0.87 18.17
CA SER A 107 13.79 1.29 17.19
C SER A 107 13.16 1.78 15.89
N LYS A 108 12.08 1.14 15.42
CA LYS A 108 11.32 1.59 14.26
C LYS A 108 10.68 2.97 14.50
N ILE A 109 10.04 3.17 15.66
CA ILE A 109 9.40 4.44 16.03
C ILE A 109 10.43 5.57 16.10
N VAL A 110 11.55 5.35 16.80
CA VAL A 110 12.65 6.32 16.91
C VAL A 110 13.29 6.59 15.55
N GLY A 111 13.42 5.58 14.69
CA GLY A 111 13.89 5.74 13.32
C GLY A 111 12.99 6.68 12.48
N CYS A 112 11.68 6.65 12.69
CA CYS A 112 10.74 7.56 12.05
C CYS A 112 10.72 8.94 12.71
N TYR A 113 10.67 8.99 14.04
CA TYR A 113 10.43 10.18 14.85
C TYR A 113 11.36 10.21 16.07
N PRO A 114 12.64 10.54 15.89
CA PRO A 114 13.62 10.48 16.97
C PRO A 114 13.31 11.45 18.12
N GLN A 115 12.57 12.52 17.85
CA GLN A 115 12.09 13.47 18.87
C GLN A 115 11.19 12.84 19.94
N VAL A 116 10.67 11.62 19.71
CA VAL A 116 9.93 10.86 20.73
C VAL A 116 10.79 10.64 21.99
N LEU A 117 12.11 10.50 21.83
CA LEU A 117 13.06 10.32 22.93
C LEU A 117 13.21 11.57 23.80
N LEU A 118 12.75 12.72 23.33
CA LEU A 118 12.76 14.00 24.03
C LEU A 118 11.36 14.38 24.55
N ALA A 119 10.37 13.52 24.38
CA ALA A 119 8.99 13.84 24.73
C ALA A 119 8.79 13.75 26.24
N ASN A 120 8.13 14.77 26.81
CA ASN A 120 7.68 14.73 28.20
C ASN A 120 6.73 13.52 28.43
N LEU A 121 6.89 12.80 29.53
CA LEU A 121 6.08 11.61 29.78
C LEU A 121 4.64 11.99 30.12
N GLU A 122 4.45 12.84 31.13
CA GLU A 122 3.16 13.18 31.73
C GLU A 122 2.26 14.01 30.80
N HIS A 123 2.83 14.98 30.09
CA HIS A 123 2.07 15.90 29.24
C HIS A 123 1.96 15.43 27.79
N ASN A 124 2.71 14.40 27.41
CA ASN A 124 2.84 14.02 26.02
C ASN A 124 2.61 12.51 25.82
N LEU A 125 3.54 11.64 26.18
CA LEU A 125 3.45 10.23 25.79
C LEU A 125 2.32 9.50 26.52
N LEU A 126 2.25 9.66 27.84
CA LEU A 126 1.30 8.94 28.69
C LEU A 126 -0.16 9.28 28.38
N PRO A 127 -0.57 10.55 28.16
CA PRO A 127 -1.94 10.87 27.75
C PRO A 127 -2.35 10.19 26.45
N ARG A 128 -1.44 10.05 25.48
CA ARG A 128 -1.73 9.40 24.19
C ARG A 128 -1.94 7.89 24.36
N LEU A 129 -1.12 7.25 25.18
CA LEU A 129 -1.26 5.82 25.50
C LEU A 129 -2.55 5.55 26.28
N ARG A 130 -2.85 6.36 27.30
CA ARG A 130 -4.08 6.28 28.09
C ARG A 130 -5.33 6.52 27.25
N PHE A 131 -5.30 7.48 26.32
CA PHE A 131 -6.42 7.73 25.41
C PHE A 131 -6.74 6.50 24.54
N VAL A 132 -5.71 5.85 23.98
CA VAL A 132 -5.90 4.63 23.18
C VAL A 132 -6.52 3.51 24.03
N GLN A 133 -6.10 3.36 25.29
CA GLN A 133 -6.77 2.44 26.23
C GLN A 133 -8.22 2.83 26.50
N SER A 134 -8.50 4.11 26.73
CA SER A 134 -9.86 4.58 27.08
C SER A 134 -10.88 4.39 25.95
N ILE A 135 -10.43 4.35 24.69
CA ILE A 135 -11.30 4.03 23.53
C ILE A 135 -11.37 2.52 23.21
N GLY A 136 -10.87 1.68 24.13
CA GLY A 136 -11.09 0.24 24.15
C GLY A 136 -10.10 -0.59 23.31
N PHE A 137 -8.87 -0.12 23.11
CA PHE A 137 -7.79 -1.00 22.63
C PHE A 137 -7.27 -1.87 23.78
N ALA A 138 -7.10 -3.17 23.52
CA ALA A 138 -6.44 -4.05 24.48
C ALA A 138 -4.94 -3.71 24.60
N ALA A 139 -4.34 -3.98 25.76
CA ALA A 139 -2.92 -3.70 25.99
C ALA A 139 -2.00 -4.34 24.93
N SER A 140 -2.35 -5.54 24.46
CA SER A 140 -1.63 -6.25 23.40
C SER A 140 -1.69 -5.58 22.02
N GLU A 141 -2.71 -4.74 21.76
CA GLU A 141 -2.88 -4.07 20.47
C GLU A 141 -2.15 -2.73 20.38
N ILE A 142 -1.79 -2.14 21.53
CA ILE A 142 -1.18 -0.81 21.61
C ILE A 142 0.16 -0.76 20.87
N PRO A 143 1.12 -1.71 21.08
CA PRO A 143 2.38 -1.69 20.36
C PRO A 143 2.19 -1.79 18.85
N GLU A 144 1.24 -2.61 18.38
CA GLU A 144 0.93 -2.76 16.96
C GLU A 144 0.40 -1.45 16.35
N LEU A 145 -0.54 -0.80 17.04
CA LEU A 145 -1.13 0.47 16.60
C LEU A 145 -0.05 1.52 16.37
N PHE A 146 0.80 1.76 17.36
CA PHE A 146 1.84 2.79 17.30
C PHE A 146 3.02 2.38 16.40
N SER A 147 3.29 1.09 16.23
CA SER A 147 4.27 0.60 15.25
C SER A 147 3.82 0.79 13.81
N PHE A 148 2.50 0.70 13.56
CA PHE A 148 1.90 0.98 12.26
C PHE A 148 1.73 2.50 12.04
N ASN A 149 1.37 3.25 13.08
CA ASN A 149 1.18 4.69 13.07
C ASN A 149 2.06 5.43 14.11
N PRO A 150 3.38 5.53 13.90
CA PRO A 150 4.26 6.21 14.86
C PRO A 150 3.94 7.70 15.04
N SER A 151 3.23 8.30 14.07
CA SER A 151 2.82 9.72 14.14
C SER A 151 1.88 10.00 15.30
N LEU A 152 1.13 9.01 15.78
CA LEU A 152 0.22 9.17 16.92
C LEU A 152 0.97 9.51 18.21
N LEU A 153 2.25 9.17 18.35
CA LEU A 153 3.06 9.52 19.53
C LEU A 153 3.53 10.99 19.54
N ILE A 154 3.48 11.67 18.40
CA ILE A 154 4.01 13.04 18.26
C ILE A 154 2.93 14.09 17.98
N LEU A 155 1.77 13.67 17.48
CA LEU A 155 0.66 14.59 17.18
C LEU A 155 -0.01 15.06 18.48
N SER A 156 -0.53 16.29 18.49
CA SER A 156 -1.31 16.78 19.64
C SER A 156 -2.53 15.90 19.87
N LEU A 157 -2.69 15.41 21.09
CA LEU A 157 -3.82 14.57 21.49
C LEU A 157 -5.14 15.34 21.32
N GLU A 158 -5.25 16.50 21.97
CA GLU A 158 -6.45 17.34 22.00
C GLU A 158 -6.78 17.97 20.65
N LYS A 159 -5.78 18.50 19.94
CA LYS A 159 -6.02 19.26 18.71
C LYS A 159 -6.11 18.37 17.47
N ARG A 160 -5.57 17.14 17.52
CA ARG A 160 -5.51 16.25 16.37
C ARG A 160 -6.16 14.91 16.66
N ILE A 161 -5.59 14.10 17.54
CA ILE A 161 -5.97 12.67 17.66
C ILE A 161 -7.44 12.51 18.07
N ILE A 162 -7.86 13.20 19.14
CA ILE A 162 -9.25 13.15 19.64
C ILE A 162 -10.25 13.62 18.56
N PRO A 163 -10.15 14.84 17.99
CA PRO A 163 -11.08 15.28 16.96
C PRO A 163 -11.17 14.36 15.74
N HIS A 164 -10.05 13.74 15.34
CA HIS A 164 -10.06 12.80 14.21
C HIS A 164 -10.75 11.48 14.57
N TYR A 165 -10.55 10.96 15.78
CA TYR A 165 -11.25 9.78 16.25
C TYR A 165 -12.76 10.04 16.38
N GLU A 166 -13.14 11.15 17.02
CA GLU A 166 -14.55 11.51 17.25
C GLU A 166 -15.32 11.69 15.94
N VAL A 167 -14.72 12.31 14.91
CA VAL A 167 -15.41 12.47 13.61
C VAL A 167 -15.55 11.13 12.86
N LEU A 168 -14.60 10.21 13.01
CA LEU A 168 -14.72 8.87 12.42
C LEU A 168 -15.79 8.06 13.14
N LYS A 169 -15.80 8.11 14.48
CA LYS A 169 -16.82 7.50 15.32
C LYS A 169 -18.22 8.02 14.96
N SER A 170 -18.41 9.33 14.88
CA SER A 170 -19.72 9.94 14.60
C SER A 170 -20.24 9.62 13.19
N VAL A 171 -19.37 9.57 12.19
CA VAL A 171 -19.77 9.20 10.82
C VAL A 171 -20.18 7.74 10.70
N LEU A 172 -19.52 6.86 11.45
CA LEU A 172 -19.70 5.41 11.39
C LEU A 172 -20.81 4.91 12.32
N ASP A 173 -21.19 5.72 13.31
CA ASP A 173 -22.14 5.40 14.36
C ASP A 173 -21.79 4.09 15.09
N ASP A 174 -20.49 3.86 15.30
CA ASP A 174 -19.94 2.61 15.84
C ASP A 174 -18.51 2.81 16.37
N ASP A 175 -18.34 2.71 17.68
CA ASP A 175 -17.07 2.89 18.38
C ASP A 175 -16.02 1.86 17.94
N GLY A 176 -16.44 0.61 17.71
CA GLY A 176 -15.57 -0.46 17.25
C GLY A 176 -15.04 -0.22 15.84
N LYS A 177 -15.89 0.30 14.93
CA LYS A 177 -15.48 0.71 13.58
C LYS A 177 -14.56 1.93 13.62
N GLY A 178 -14.87 2.94 14.44
CA GLY A 178 -13.99 4.09 14.66
C GLY A 178 -12.59 3.66 15.12
N ARG A 179 -12.53 2.76 16.09
CA ARG A 179 -11.28 2.16 16.58
C ARG A 179 -10.52 1.42 15.48
N LYS A 180 -11.21 0.61 14.67
CA LYS A 180 -10.61 -0.10 13.53
C LYS A 180 -10.06 0.86 12.48
N CYS A 181 -10.74 1.97 12.20
CA CYS A 181 -10.23 3.01 11.30
C CYS A 181 -8.95 3.68 11.86
N LEU A 182 -8.91 3.94 13.16
CA LEU A 182 -7.70 4.43 13.84
C LEU A 182 -6.53 3.46 13.76
N LYS A 183 -6.78 2.15 13.85
CA LYS A 183 -5.75 1.12 13.67
C LYS A 183 -5.30 0.97 12.21
N GLY A 184 -6.24 0.87 11.28
CA GLY A 184 -6.00 0.42 9.90
C GLY A 184 -5.59 1.50 8.89
N SER A 185 -5.89 2.77 9.16
CA SER A 185 -5.53 3.86 8.26
C SER A 185 -4.18 4.48 8.60
N ILE A 186 -3.43 4.87 7.56
CA ILE A 186 -2.16 5.60 7.71
C ILE A 186 -2.47 7.06 8.04
N TRP A 187 -2.02 7.50 9.21
CA TRP A 187 -2.27 8.85 9.71
C TRP A 187 -1.18 9.85 9.29
N ARG A 188 -1.22 10.29 8.02
CA ARG A 188 -0.45 11.47 7.54
C ARG A 188 -1.27 12.75 7.71
N ILE A 189 -1.57 13.08 8.96
CA ILE A 189 -2.58 14.08 9.34
C ILE A 189 -2.13 15.53 9.12
N ARG A 190 -0.85 15.83 8.84
CA ARG A 190 -0.35 17.23 8.91
C ARG A 190 -1.06 18.24 7.99
N SER A 191 -1.84 17.79 7.00
CA SER A 191 -2.50 18.64 5.99
C SER A 191 -4.04 18.54 5.93
N TYR A 192 -4.69 17.86 6.88
CA TYR A 192 -6.09 17.49 6.76
C TYR A 192 -6.98 18.09 7.87
N ASP A 193 -8.19 18.49 7.51
CA ASP A 193 -9.13 19.19 8.39
C ASP A 193 -10.36 18.32 8.68
N VAL A 194 -10.61 18.05 9.96
CA VAL A 194 -11.74 17.21 10.43
C VAL A 194 -13.08 17.75 9.95
N LYS A 195 -13.19 19.07 9.72
CA LYS A 195 -14.42 19.72 9.25
C LYS A 195 -14.84 19.28 7.84
N ASN A 196 -13.92 18.71 7.06
CA ASN A 196 -14.22 18.25 5.70
C ASN A 196 -14.88 16.86 5.69
N VAL A 197 -14.70 16.05 6.74
CA VAL A 197 -15.14 14.66 6.75
C VAL A 197 -16.65 14.54 6.60
N VAL A 198 -17.42 15.22 7.45
CA VAL A 198 -18.88 15.13 7.43
C VAL A 198 -19.47 15.59 6.08
N PRO A 199 -19.09 16.76 5.51
CA PRO A 199 -19.52 17.16 4.17
C PRO A 199 -19.12 16.18 3.06
N ASN A 200 -17.89 15.68 3.06
CA ASN A 200 -17.41 14.76 2.02
C ASN A 200 -18.14 13.41 2.09
N ILE A 201 -18.40 12.90 3.29
CA ILE A 201 -19.18 11.68 3.47
C ILE A 201 -20.65 11.91 3.09
N LYS A 202 -21.21 13.10 3.35
CA LYS A 202 -22.54 13.47 2.85
C LYS A 202 -22.58 13.39 1.32
N VAL A 203 -21.58 13.91 0.61
CA VAL A 203 -21.49 13.78 -0.86
C VAL A 203 -21.55 12.32 -1.30
N LEU A 204 -20.79 11.43 -0.66
CA LEU A 204 -20.85 9.99 -1.00
C LEU A 204 -22.24 9.38 -0.75
N ARG A 205 -22.89 9.76 0.36
CA ARG A 205 -24.24 9.28 0.69
C ARG A 205 -25.29 9.79 -0.29
N ASP A 206 -25.23 11.07 -0.63
CA ASP A 206 -26.13 11.70 -1.62
C ASP A 206 -25.97 11.03 -3.00
N GLU A 207 -24.76 10.58 -3.33
CA GLU A 207 -24.45 9.83 -4.55
C GLU A 207 -24.89 8.36 -4.51
N GLY A 208 -25.39 7.86 -3.38
CA GLY A 208 -25.86 6.48 -3.22
C GLY A 208 -24.76 5.48 -2.84
N VAL A 209 -23.62 5.93 -2.32
CA VAL A 209 -22.57 5.03 -1.80
C VAL A 209 -23.05 4.36 -0.51
N PRO A 210 -23.03 3.02 -0.41
CA PRO A 210 -23.50 2.31 0.77
C PRO A 210 -22.63 2.61 2.01
N GLN A 211 -23.24 2.62 3.19
CA GLN A 211 -22.51 2.85 4.45
C GLN A 211 -21.39 1.80 4.69
N SER A 212 -21.53 0.57 4.20
CA SER A 212 -20.47 -0.45 4.23
C SER A 212 -19.27 -0.07 3.35
N SER A 213 -19.50 0.57 2.20
CA SER A 213 -18.45 1.11 1.32
C SER A 213 -17.80 2.34 1.93
N VAL A 214 -18.56 3.22 2.59
CA VAL A 214 -18.03 4.34 3.38
C VAL A 214 -17.09 3.83 4.48
N TYR A 215 -17.51 2.81 5.24
CA TYR A 215 -16.65 2.17 6.23
C TYR A 215 -15.39 1.59 5.60
N SER A 216 -15.49 0.90 4.46
CA SER A 216 -14.34 0.37 3.72
C SER A 216 -13.36 1.47 3.26
N LEU A 217 -13.88 2.64 2.86
CA LEU A 217 -13.06 3.80 2.53
C LEU A 217 -12.31 4.30 3.76
N LEU A 218 -13.03 4.55 4.86
CA LEU A 218 -12.45 5.08 6.10
C LEU A 218 -11.48 4.11 6.77
N TYR A 219 -11.73 2.80 6.68
CA TYR A 219 -10.84 1.78 7.20
C TYR A 219 -9.51 1.72 6.42
N ARG A 220 -9.58 1.72 5.07
CA ARG A 220 -8.39 1.57 4.21
C ARG A 220 -7.60 2.86 4.02
N ARG A 221 -8.31 3.99 3.88
CA ARG A 221 -7.78 5.31 3.49
C ARG A 221 -8.66 6.45 4.02
N ALA A 222 -8.73 6.57 5.34
CA ALA A 222 -9.46 7.65 6.01
C ALA A 222 -9.12 9.03 5.42
N ASN A 223 -7.85 9.28 5.09
CA ASN A 223 -7.34 10.55 4.55
C ASN A 223 -8.09 11.07 3.32
N VAL A 224 -8.72 10.21 2.53
CA VAL A 224 -9.56 10.60 1.37
C VAL A 224 -10.76 11.43 1.84
N ALA A 225 -11.40 11.05 2.95
CA ALA A 225 -12.54 11.80 3.50
C ALA A 225 -12.13 13.16 4.10
N PHE A 226 -10.87 13.36 4.49
CA PHE A 226 -10.41 14.63 5.07
C PHE A 226 -9.89 15.63 4.02
N MET A 227 -9.88 15.25 2.74
CA MET A 227 -9.45 16.12 1.64
C MET A 227 -10.26 17.42 1.59
N ASN A 228 -9.69 18.45 0.97
CA ASN A 228 -10.44 19.66 0.63
C ASN A 228 -11.71 19.28 -0.15
N ARG A 229 -12.84 19.90 0.20
CA ARG A 229 -14.16 19.62 -0.37
C ARG A 229 -14.20 19.73 -1.90
N SER A 230 -13.57 20.76 -2.47
CA SER A 230 -13.54 20.97 -3.93
C SER A 230 -12.80 19.84 -4.64
N SER A 231 -11.61 19.48 -4.14
CA SER A 231 -10.83 18.39 -4.72
C SER A 231 -11.55 17.05 -4.56
N PHE A 232 -12.14 16.79 -3.39
CA PHE A 232 -12.90 15.58 -3.13
C PHE A 232 -14.06 15.43 -4.12
N PHE A 233 -14.84 16.50 -4.31
CA PHE A 233 -15.95 16.52 -5.25
C PHE A 233 -15.51 16.24 -6.69
N GLU A 234 -14.40 16.83 -7.14
CA GLU A 234 -13.85 16.56 -8.48
C GLU A 234 -13.45 15.09 -8.66
N TYR A 235 -12.86 14.45 -7.64
CA TYR A 235 -12.55 13.01 -7.72
C TYR A 235 -13.79 12.12 -7.73
N VAL A 236 -14.82 12.43 -6.92
CA VAL A 236 -16.10 11.71 -6.95
C VAL A 236 -16.74 11.82 -8.32
N LYS A 237 -16.76 13.03 -8.91
CA LYS A 237 -17.27 13.27 -10.25
C LYS A 237 -16.51 12.47 -11.31
N PHE A 238 -15.18 12.51 -11.26
CA PHE A 238 -14.34 11.74 -12.17
C PHE A 238 -14.64 10.24 -12.13
N VAL A 239 -14.74 9.66 -10.93
CA VAL A 239 -15.05 8.22 -10.78
C VAL A 239 -16.45 7.88 -11.30
N LYS A 240 -17.44 8.77 -11.15
CA LYS A 240 -18.76 8.57 -11.76
C LYS A 240 -18.68 8.57 -13.29
N GLU A 241 -17.89 9.48 -13.86
CA GLU A 241 -17.75 9.60 -15.33
C GLU A 241 -16.99 8.42 -15.97
N THR A 242 -16.26 7.61 -15.20
CA THR A 242 -15.72 6.33 -15.70
C THR A 242 -16.77 5.22 -15.77
N GLY A 243 -18.02 5.49 -15.39
CA GLY A 243 -19.14 4.55 -15.48
C GLY A 243 -19.26 3.59 -14.30
N ILE A 244 -18.52 3.81 -13.21
CA ILE A 244 -18.67 3.01 -11.99
C ILE A 244 -19.88 3.52 -11.19
N GLU A 245 -20.86 2.67 -10.98
CA GLU A 245 -22.01 2.98 -10.14
C GLU A 245 -21.59 3.21 -8.67
N PRO A 246 -22.01 4.31 -8.03
CA PRO A 246 -21.72 4.59 -6.62
C PRO A 246 -22.14 3.49 -5.64
N SER A 247 -23.18 2.72 -5.99
CA SER A 247 -23.70 1.60 -5.19
C SER A 247 -22.73 0.42 -5.10
N LYS A 248 -21.75 0.32 -6.02
CA LYS A 248 -20.81 -0.82 -6.11
C LYS A 248 -19.57 -0.56 -5.26
N ALA A 249 -19.05 -1.62 -4.64
CA ALA A 249 -17.80 -1.55 -3.87
C ALA A 249 -16.60 -1.03 -4.70
N ALA A 250 -16.61 -1.26 -6.02
CA ALA A 250 -15.59 -0.75 -6.94
C ALA A 250 -15.49 0.79 -6.94
N PHE A 251 -16.57 1.51 -6.60
CA PHE A 251 -16.58 2.98 -6.58
C PHE A 251 -15.58 3.54 -5.56
N VAL A 252 -15.62 3.05 -4.33
CA VAL A 252 -14.67 3.48 -3.29
C VAL A 252 -13.25 2.98 -3.56
N GLU A 253 -13.09 1.86 -4.27
CA GLU A 253 -11.76 1.41 -4.74
C GLU A 253 -11.18 2.35 -5.79
N ALA A 254 -11.98 2.76 -6.76
CA ALA A 254 -11.58 3.74 -7.76
C ALA A 254 -11.26 5.08 -7.11
N LEU A 255 -12.09 5.57 -6.19
CA LEU A 255 -11.84 6.81 -5.46
C LEU A 255 -10.51 6.77 -4.68
N ILE A 256 -10.22 5.64 -4.03
CA ILE A 256 -8.95 5.38 -3.34
C ILE A 256 -7.76 5.43 -4.30
N VAL A 257 -7.90 4.87 -5.51
CA VAL A 257 -6.81 4.82 -6.49
C VAL A 257 -6.55 6.20 -7.10
N VAL A 258 -7.58 6.90 -7.57
CA VAL A 258 -7.42 8.20 -8.25
C VAL A 258 -6.87 9.27 -7.32
N THR A 259 -7.21 9.23 -6.03
CA THR A 259 -6.70 10.18 -5.03
C THR A 259 -5.24 9.92 -4.62
N GLN A 260 -4.69 8.75 -4.93
CA GLN A 260 -3.30 8.39 -4.61
C GLN A 260 -2.33 8.64 -5.75
N LEU A 261 -2.82 8.87 -6.97
CA LEU A 261 -1.99 9.07 -8.15
C LEU A 261 -1.91 10.56 -8.48
N SER A 262 -0.70 11.05 -8.76
CA SER A 262 -0.57 12.37 -9.37
C SER A 262 -1.13 12.32 -10.80
N LYS A 263 -1.53 13.47 -11.34
CA LYS A 263 -1.92 13.61 -12.75
C LYS A 263 -0.85 13.04 -13.70
N SER A 264 0.42 13.40 -13.49
CA SER A 264 1.53 12.86 -14.29
C SER A 264 1.65 11.34 -14.21
N THR A 265 1.40 10.76 -13.02
CA THR A 265 1.42 9.31 -12.86
C THR A 265 0.24 8.67 -13.58
N TRP A 266 -0.95 9.27 -13.51
CA TRP A 266 -2.14 8.80 -14.21
C TRP A 266 -1.92 8.77 -15.73
N GLU A 267 -1.43 9.87 -16.31
CA GLU A 267 -1.13 9.94 -17.75
C GLU A 267 -0.07 8.91 -18.16
N LEU A 268 1.02 8.78 -17.39
CA LEU A 268 2.04 7.77 -17.64
C LEU A 268 1.46 6.34 -17.62
N LYS A 269 0.46 6.06 -16.77
CA LYS A 269 -0.24 4.77 -16.79
C LYS A 269 -1.05 4.57 -18.06
N LEU A 270 -1.77 5.59 -18.52
CA LEU A 270 -2.51 5.52 -19.77
C LEU A 270 -1.56 5.26 -20.95
N ASP A 271 -0.43 5.97 -21.01
CA ASP A 271 0.57 5.79 -22.07
C ASP A 271 1.19 4.37 -22.04
N ILE A 272 1.39 3.78 -20.86
CA ILE A 272 1.86 2.39 -20.73
C ILE A 272 0.85 1.42 -21.35
N PHE A 273 -0.44 1.60 -21.09
CA PHE A 273 -1.48 0.73 -21.66
C PHE A 273 -1.64 0.95 -23.17
N GLU A 274 -1.49 2.18 -23.66
CA GLU A 274 -1.41 2.48 -25.10
C GLU A 274 -0.24 1.75 -25.77
N ARG A 275 0.95 1.75 -25.15
CA ARG A 275 2.09 0.95 -25.64
C ARG A 275 1.84 -0.56 -25.63
N CYS A 276 0.93 -1.03 -24.78
CA CYS A 276 0.50 -2.43 -24.73
C CYS A 276 -0.67 -2.73 -25.69
N GLY A 277 -1.13 -1.75 -26.47
CA GLY A 277 -2.19 -1.90 -27.48
C GLY A 277 -3.59 -1.51 -27.02
N TRP A 278 -3.79 -1.06 -25.78
CA TRP A 278 -5.10 -0.57 -25.33
C TRP A 278 -5.24 0.93 -25.56
N SER A 279 -6.32 1.35 -26.22
CA SER A 279 -6.67 2.77 -26.24
C SER A 279 -6.96 3.29 -24.83
N ARG A 280 -6.92 4.62 -24.64
CA ARG A 280 -7.33 5.24 -23.37
C ARG A 280 -8.74 4.83 -22.95
N ASP A 281 -9.69 4.75 -23.88
CA ASP A 281 -11.07 4.36 -23.58
C ASP A 281 -11.17 2.89 -23.11
N VAL A 282 -10.45 1.97 -23.77
CA VAL A 282 -10.36 0.57 -23.33
C VAL A 282 -9.72 0.48 -21.94
N THR A 283 -8.70 1.30 -21.68
CA THR A 283 -8.05 1.36 -20.37
C THR A 283 -9.00 1.87 -19.28
N LEU A 284 -9.84 2.87 -19.58
CA LEU A 284 -10.83 3.40 -18.65
C LEU A 284 -11.96 2.40 -18.38
N LEU A 285 -12.38 1.64 -19.41
CA LEU A 285 -13.30 0.52 -19.24
C LEU A 285 -12.69 -0.63 -18.41
N ALA A 286 -11.41 -0.92 -18.59
CA ALA A 286 -10.69 -1.89 -17.77
C ALA A 286 -10.55 -1.40 -16.32
N PHE A 287 -10.29 -0.10 -16.13
CA PHE A 287 -10.26 0.54 -14.81
C PHE A 287 -11.62 0.46 -14.10
N SER A 288 -12.73 0.68 -14.80
CA SER A 288 -14.07 0.59 -14.19
C SER A 288 -14.40 -0.82 -13.68
N LYS A 289 -13.87 -1.86 -14.34
CA LYS A 289 -13.97 -3.26 -13.90
C LYS A 289 -13.00 -3.62 -12.78
N TYR A 290 -11.80 -3.03 -12.77
CA TYR A 290 -10.76 -3.34 -11.79
C TYR A 290 -9.86 -2.11 -11.51
N PRO A 291 -10.25 -1.23 -10.56
CA PRO A 291 -9.57 0.05 -10.38
C PRO A 291 -8.09 -0.07 -9.96
N ASN A 292 -7.74 -1.11 -9.22
CA ASN A 292 -6.37 -1.39 -8.78
C ASN A 292 -5.39 -1.63 -9.95
N LEU A 293 -5.88 -1.77 -11.19
CA LEU A 293 -5.10 -1.78 -12.41
C LEU A 293 -4.08 -0.62 -12.45
N MET A 294 -4.53 0.60 -12.12
CA MET A 294 -3.70 1.82 -12.21
C MET A 294 -2.62 1.89 -11.11
N GLY A 295 -2.72 1.04 -10.08
CA GLY A 295 -1.73 0.93 -9.02
C GLY A 295 -0.52 0.04 -9.34
N MET A 296 -0.53 -0.69 -10.46
CA MET A 296 0.52 -1.65 -10.81
C MET A 296 1.78 -0.98 -11.38
N SER A 297 2.95 -1.58 -11.21
CA SER A 297 4.19 -1.09 -11.83
C SER A 297 4.20 -1.32 -13.35
N GLU A 298 4.91 -0.46 -14.09
CA GLU A 298 5.06 -0.61 -15.54
C GLU A 298 5.61 -1.99 -15.90
N LYS A 299 6.72 -2.40 -15.26
CA LYS A 299 7.35 -3.71 -15.47
C LYS A 299 6.36 -4.87 -15.30
N LYS A 300 5.45 -4.78 -14.33
CA LYS A 300 4.43 -5.80 -14.12
C LYS A 300 3.40 -5.79 -15.26
N ILE A 301 2.89 -4.62 -15.63
CA ILE A 301 1.92 -4.48 -16.72
C ILE A 301 2.53 -5.02 -18.03
N THR A 302 3.68 -4.51 -18.44
CA THR A 302 4.30 -4.84 -19.73
C THR A 302 4.69 -6.31 -19.82
N SER A 303 5.27 -6.89 -18.76
CA SER A 303 5.65 -8.31 -18.75
C SER A 303 4.46 -9.26 -18.82
N ILE A 304 3.37 -8.95 -18.10
CA ILE A 304 2.15 -9.78 -18.17
C ILE A 304 1.50 -9.61 -19.54
N MET A 305 1.29 -8.37 -20.01
CA MET A 305 0.67 -8.11 -21.31
C MET A 305 1.40 -8.85 -22.44
N LYS A 306 2.74 -8.72 -22.49
CA LYS A 306 3.57 -9.43 -23.47
C LYS A 306 3.36 -10.94 -23.43
N PHE A 307 3.36 -11.55 -22.24
CA PHE A 307 3.17 -12.99 -22.12
C PHE A 307 1.75 -13.44 -22.53
N LEU A 308 0.71 -12.68 -22.15
CA LEU A 308 -0.67 -13.00 -22.51
C LEU A 308 -0.88 -12.97 -24.03
N ILE A 309 -0.23 -12.01 -24.72
CA ILE A 309 -0.35 -11.87 -26.17
C ILE A 309 0.56 -12.88 -26.88
N ASP A 310 1.86 -12.85 -26.59
CA ASP A 310 2.87 -13.60 -27.36
C ASP A 310 2.84 -15.09 -27.05
N GLU A 311 2.69 -15.48 -25.77
CA GLU A 311 2.80 -16.89 -25.34
C GLU A 311 1.45 -17.59 -25.21
N MET A 312 0.39 -16.83 -24.89
CA MET A 312 -0.96 -17.38 -24.76
C MET A 312 -1.85 -17.12 -25.98
N GLY A 313 -1.43 -16.27 -26.91
CA GLY A 313 -2.19 -15.95 -28.13
C GLY A 313 -3.50 -15.24 -27.86
N LEU A 314 -3.61 -14.50 -26.75
CA LEU A 314 -4.86 -13.84 -26.36
C LEU A 314 -5.02 -12.51 -27.10
N ARG A 315 -6.26 -12.22 -27.49
CA ARG A 315 -6.60 -10.93 -28.07
C ARG A 315 -6.70 -9.86 -26.99
N LEU A 316 -6.42 -8.61 -27.35
CA LEU A 316 -6.43 -7.48 -26.43
C LEU A 316 -7.80 -7.28 -25.77
N GLU A 317 -8.88 -7.56 -26.49
CA GLU A 317 -10.26 -7.44 -26.02
C GLU A 317 -10.58 -8.48 -24.94
N ASP A 318 -10.04 -9.69 -25.07
CA ASP A 318 -10.24 -10.77 -24.10
C ASP A 318 -9.54 -10.42 -22.77
N ILE A 319 -8.37 -9.79 -22.84
CA ILE A 319 -7.64 -9.29 -21.67
C ILE A 319 -8.40 -8.10 -21.03
N ALA A 320 -8.91 -7.17 -21.84
CA ALA A 320 -9.69 -6.02 -21.37
C ALA A 320 -11.07 -6.44 -20.80
N GLY A 321 -11.58 -7.58 -21.25
CA GLY A 321 -12.73 -8.27 -20.65
C GLY A 321 -12.47 -8.64 -19.18
N CYS A 322 -11.23 -8.92 -18.83
CA CYS A 322 -10.83 -9.48 -17.54
C CYS A 322 -9.52 -8.87 -16.97
N PRO A 323 -9.48 -7.55 -16.69
CA PRO A 323 -8.25 -6.83 -16.33
C PRO A 323 -7.61 -7.30 -15.03
N LYS A 324 -8.39 -7.97 -14.16
CA LYS A 324 -7.89 -8.60 -12.92
C LYS A 324 -6.76 -9.60 -13.18
N ILE A 325 -6.65 -10.18 -14.38
CA ILE A 325 -5.56 -11.11 -14.72
C ILE A 325 -4.16 -10.50 -14.49
N LEU A 326 -4.03 -9.19 -14.75
CA LEU A 326 -2.80 -8.43 -14.57
C LEU A 326 -2.37 -8.33 -13.10
N SER A 327 -3.28 -8.61 -12.15
CA SER A 327 -2.95 -8.59 -10.71
C SER A 327 -2.19 -9.84 -10.26
N TYR A 328 -2.30 -10.97 -10.96
CA TYR A 328 -1.71 -12.23 -10.53
C TYR A 328 -0.18 -12.26 -10.71
N SER A 329 0.45 -13.19 -9.98
CA SER A 329 1.89 -13.42 -10.08
C SER A 329 2.20 -14.16 -11.37
N MET A 330 3.10 -13.60 -12.17
CA MET A 330 3.62 -14.27 -13.37
C MET A 330 4.25 -15.62 -13.02
N LYS A 331 5.24 -15.58 -12.11
CA LYS A 331 6.04 -16.76 -11.76
C LYS A 331 5.25 -17.82 -11.00
N GLN A 332 4.41 -17.40 -10.06
CA GLN A 332 3.74 -18.35 -9.15
C GLN A 332 2.37 -18.81 -9.63
N ARG A 333 1.75 -18.11 -10.60
CA ARG A 333 0.37 -18.43 -11.01
C ARG A 333 0.19 -18.50 -12.52
N ILE A 334 0.56 -17.45 -13.27
CA ILE A 334 0.21 -17.39 -14.70
C ILE A 334 1.01 -18.45 -15.47
N VAL A 335 2.33 -18.43 -15.36
CA VAL A 335 3.22 -19.34 -16.10
C VAL A 335 2.96 -20.81 -15.74
N PRO A 336 2.93 -21.23 -14.45
CA PRO A 336 2.76 -22.64 -14.12
C PRO A 336 1.41 -23.20 -14.60
N ARG A 337 0.34 -22.41 -14.50
CA ARG A 337 -0.99 -22.82 -14.97
C ARG A 337 -1.06 -22.90 -16.48
N TRP A 338 -0.42 -21.96 -17.18
CA TRP A 338 -0.36 -22.02 -18.64
C TRP A 338 0.44 -23.22 -19.13
N SER A 339 1.56 -23.57 -18.49
CA SER A 339 2.34 -24.77 -18.84
C SER A 339 1.51 -26.05 -18.78
N VAL A 340 0.72 -26.22 -17.72
CA VAL A 340 -0.21 -27.35 -17.58
C VAL A 340 -1.22 -27.36 -18.73
N VAL A 341 -1.88 -26.22 -18.98
CA VAL A 341 -2.87 -26.10 -20.06
C VAL A 341 -2.27 -26.38 -21.43
N LYS A 342 -1.07 -25.88 -21.72
CA LYS A 342 -0.36 -26.09 -23.00
C LYS A 342 -0.10 -27.58 -23.25
N ILE A 343 0.28 -28.33 -22.22
CA ILE A 343 0.48 -29.79 -22.33
C ILE A 343 -0.84 -30.52 -22.56
N LEU A 344 -1.89 -30.17 -21.81
CA LEU A 344 -3.20 -30.79 -21.95
C LEU A 344 -3.82 -30.55 -23.33
N LYS A 345 -3.66 -29.33 -23.88
CA LYS A 345 -4.06 -28.99 -25.26
C LYS A 345 -3.34 -29.85 -26.29
N ARG A 346 -2.00 -29.92 -26.21
CA ARG A 346 -1.18 -30.74 -27.12
C ARG A 346 -1.56 -32.23 -27.10
N LYS A 347 -2.04 -32.73 -25.96
CA LYS A 347 -2.53 -34.11 -25.82
C LYS A 347 -4.02 -34.28 -26.17
N GLY A 348 -4.71 -33.23 -26.62
CA GLY A 348 -6.14 -33.28 -26.96
C GLY A 348 -7.06 -33.53 -25.76
N LEU A 349 -6.58 -33.29 -24.53
CA LEU A 349 -7.32 -33.61 -23.30
C LEU A 349 -8.29 -32.51 -22.86
N ILE A 350 -8.11 -31.30 -23.40
CA ILE A 350 -8.96 -30.13 -23.18
C ILE A 350 -9.20 -29.40 -24.49
N LYS A 351 -10.24 -28.55 -24.53
CA LYS A 351 -10.58 -27.71 -25.69
C LYS A 351 -9.43 -26.76 -26.05
N GLU A 352 -9.33 -26.45 -27.34
CA GLU A 352 -8.34 -25.48 -27.83
C GLU A 352 -8.63 -24.06 -27.32
N SER A 353 -9.91 -23.67 -27.22
CA SER A 353 -10.28 -22.43 -26.54
C SER A 353 -10.55 -22.69 -25.05
N VAL A 354 -9.80 -22.02 -24.18
CA VAL A 354 -10.03 -22.03 -22.72
C VAL A 354 -10.15 -20.61 -22.20
N SER A 355 -11.14 -20.37 -21.35
CA SER A 355 -11.37 -19.05 -20.77
C SER A 355 -10.31 -18.72 -19.71
N LEU A 356 -9.82 -17.48 -19.70
CA LEU A 356 -8.94 -16.97 -18.66
C LEU A 356 -9.53 -17.13 -17.25
N ASN A 357 -10.84 -16.94 -17.14
CA ASN A 357 -11.56 -17.09 -15.88
C ASN A 357 -11.49 -18.51 -15.33
N THR A 358 -11.45 -19.52 -16.19
CA THR A 358 -11.43 -20.94 -15.77
C THR A 358 -10.02 -21.46 -15.51
N VAL A 359 -8.99 -20.81 -16.06
CA VAL A 359 -7.60 -21.27 -15.89
C VAL A 359 -6.85 -20.45 -14.85
N ILE A 360 -6.82 -19.12 -15.00
CA ILE A 360 -5.92 -18.25 -14.24
C ILE A 360 -6.57 -17.74 -12.95
N ILE A 361 -7.87 -17.42 -13.01
CA ILE A 361 -8.55 -16.70 -11.91
C ILE A 361 -9.03 -17.63 -10.81
N ILE A 362 -9.42 -18.87 -11.14
CA ILE A 362 -9.92 -19.84 -10.15
C ILE A 362 -8.95 -20.07 -9.00
N SER A 363 -9.47 -20.57 -7.87
CA SER A 363 -8.65 -20.93 -6.72
C SER A 363 -7.64 -22.03 -7.08
N GLU A 364 -6.55 -22.12 -6.32
CA GLU A 364 -5.54 -23.16 -6.52
C GLU A 364 -6.12 -24.57 -6.41
N LYS A 365 -6.90 -24.85 -5.37
CA LYS A 365 -7.61 -26.12 -5.21
C LYS A 365 -8.41 -26.48 -6.47
N LYS A 366 -9.28 -25.58 -6.94
CA LYS A 366 -10.08 -25.82 -8.14
C LYS A 366 -9.23 -26.06 -9.39
N PHE A 367 -8.10 -25.36 -9.51
CA PHE A 367 -7.19 -25.54 -10.63
C PHE A 367 -6.54 -26.92 -10.60
N LEU A 368 -6.00 -27.32 -9.44
CA LEU A 368 -5.38 -28.62 -9.25
C LEU A 368 -6.38 -29.75 -9.52
N ASP A 369 -7.59 -29.68 -8.95
CA ASP A 369 -8.61 -30.70 -9.16
C ASP A 369 -9.01 -30.80 -10.64
N SER A 370 -9.22 -29.67 -11.32
CA SER A 370 -9.78 -29.63 -12.69
C SER A 370 -8.75 -29.89 -13.79
N PHE A 371 -7.50 -29.48 -13.59
CA PHE A 371 -6.46 -29.50 -14.64
C PHE A 371 -5.25 -30.35 -14.29
N VAL A 372 -5.02 -30.70 -13.01
CA VAL A 372 -3.84 -31.50 -12.63
C VAL A 372 -4.26 -32.91 -12.25
N PHE A 373 -5.02 -33.05 -11.16
CA PHE A 373 -5.40 -34.37 -10.62
C PHE A 373 -6.35 -35.13 -11.54
N LYS A 374 -7.29 -34.45 -12.21
CA LYS A 374 -8.18 -35.07 -13.20
C LYS A 374 -7.43 -35.79 -14.34
N PHE A 375 -6.22 -35.33 -14.67
CA PHE A 375 -5.43 -35.88 -15.79
C PHE A 375 -4.18 -36.62 -15.32
N ARG A 376 -4.03 -36.91 -14.03
CA ARG A 376 -2.81 -37.51 -13.45
C ARG A 376 -2.41 -38.85 -14.09
N GLU A 377 -3.41 -39.66 -14.46
CA GLU A 377 -3.17 -40.98 -15.06
C GLU A 377 -2.77 -40.87 -16.53
N LYS A 378 -3.33 -39.88 -17.24
CA LYS A 378 -3.06 -39.64 -18.67
C LYS A 378 -1.79 -38.85 -18.91
N VAL A 379 -1.41 -38.00 -17.95
CA VAL A 379 -0.20 -37.18 -17.96
C VAL A 379 0.50 -37.31 -16.61
N PRO A 380 1.25 -38.40 -16.41
CA PRO A 380 2.10 -38.54 -15.23
C PRO A 380 3.02 -37.31 -15.10
N ARG A 381 3.31 -36.88 -13.87
CA ARG A 381 4.19 -35.73 -13.54
C ARG A 381 3.63 -34.33 -13.80
N LEU A 382 2.36 -34.19 -14.17
CA LEU A 382 1.73 -32.87 -14.37
C LEU A 382 1.79 -31.96 -13.12
N LEU A 383 1.80 -32.57 -11.92
CA LEU A 383 1.98 -31.88 -10.65
C LEU A 383 3.40 -31.30 -10.48
N GLU A 384 4.44 -32.05 -10.85
CA GLU A 384 5.84 -31.60 -10.80
C GLU A 384 6.04 -30.41 -11.75
N ILE A 385 5.41 -30.46 -12.93
CA ILE A 385 5.40 -29.36 -13.91
C ILE A 385 4.72 -28.12 -13.33
N TYR A 386 3.55 -28.29 -12.69
CA TYR A 386 2.85 -27.19 -12.01
C TYR A 386 3.71 -26.57 -10.89
N ARG A 387 4.48 -27.37 -10.15
CA ARG A 387 5.36 -26.88 -9.09
C ARG A 387 6.64 -26.23 -9.63
N GLY A 388 6.92 -26.37 -10.92
CA GLY A 388 8.13 -25.85 -11.56
C GLY A 388 9.38 -26.70 -11.25
N GLU A 389 9.21 -27.93 -10.77
CA GLU A 389 10.29 -28.84 -10.38
C GLU A 389 11.06 -29.40 -11.59
N LEU A 390 10.46 -29.33 -12.78
CA LEU A 390 11.03 -29.86 -14.02
C LEU A 390 11.60 -28.81 -14.97
N GLY A 391 11.68 -27.54 -14.55
CA GLY A 391 12.05 -26.45 -15.44
C GLY A 391 10.99 -26.20 -16.53
N TYR A 392 11.00 -25.00 -17.09
CA TYR A 392 10.26 -24.71 -18.31
C TYR A 392 10.91 -25.54 -19.43
N PHE A 393 10.13 -26.26 -20.25
CA PHE A 393 10.63 -26.86 -21.49
C PHE A 393 10.41 -25.88 -22.64
N PRO A 394 11.37 -25.01 -23.01
CA PRO A 394 11.34 -24.31 -24.27
C PRO A 394 11.98 -25.17 -25.37
N GLU A 395 11.51 -26.40 -25.62
CA GLU A 395 11.96 -27.17 -26.79
C GLU A 395 11.10 -28.44 -26.95
N VAL A 396 10.25 -28.45 -27.98
CA VAL A 396 10.19 -29.52 -28.98
C VAL A 396 9.63 -28.85 -30.24
N ARG A 397 10.53 -28.51 -31.17
CA ARG A 397 10.19 -28.43 -32.60
C ARG A 397 10.03 -29.87 -33.09
N ALA A 398 8.88 -30.14 -33.71
CA ALA A 398 8.70 -31.02 -34.87
C ALA A 398 7.35 -30.66 -35.47
#